data_AF-A0AAN9VA16-F1
#
_entry.id   AF-A0AAN9VA16-F1
#
_cell.length_a   1.000
_cell.length_b   1.000
_cell.length_c   1.000
_cell.angle_alpha   90.00
_cell.angle_beta   90.00
_cell.angle_gamma   90.00
#
_symmetry.space_group_name_H-M   'P 1'
#
loop_
_entity.id
_entity.type
_entity.pdbx_description
1 polymer ?
#
loop_
_entity_poly.entity_id
_entity_poly.type
_entity_poly.pdbx_seq_one_letter_code
_entity_poly.pdbx_strand_id
1 'polypeptide(L)'
;MHAALLALFAAAALQVSSAGDPAKMKEIMEKCSGQNAISPDEMEALKSLTIPSSDAGKCFVGCLFEEVGMLTGGSFNRATTEALARAKLQEKPEELDKYMQLIEKCSDEVASHDNKCETGPKLMECIKNYAPGLGIVLAGSA
;
A
#
# COMPACT_ATOMS: atom_id res chain seq x y z
N MET A 1 -49.49 17.67 5.11
CA MET A 1 -49.46 18.34 6.44
C MET A 1 -49.26 17.27 7.50
N HIS A 2 -48.39 17.55 8.48
CA HIS A 2 -47.84 16.68 9.55
C HIS A 2 -46.71 15.76 9.05
N ALA A 3 -45.43 16.16 9.06
CA ALA A 3 -44.59 16.61 10.18
C ALA A 3 -44.51 15.57 11.31
N ALA A 4 -43.53 14.67 11.20
CA ALA A 4 -43.05 13.84 12.30
C ALA A 4 -41.51 13.81 12.23
N LEU A 5 -40.94 14.88 12.79
CA LEU A 5 -39.75 14.91 13.64
C LEU A 5 -38.65 13.89 13.34
N LEU A 6 -37.68 14.41 12.58
CA LEU A 6 -36.28 14.01 12.48
C LEU A 6 -35.57 14.03 13.83
N ALA A 7 -34.45 13.30 13.86
CA ALA A 7 -33.32 13.39 14.79
C ALA A 7 -33.38 12.51 16.04
N LEU A 8 -33.10 11.23 15.86
CA LEU A 8 -32.44 10.35 16.85
C LEU A 8 -31.91 9.07 16.17
N PHE A 9 -31.04 9.24 15.19
CA PHE A 9 -30.06 8.21 14.87
C PHE A 9 -28.69 8.89 14.80
N ALA A 10 -27.99 8.79 15.92
CA ALA A 10 -26.55 8.91 15.98
C ALA A 10 -25.96 7.79 15.10
N ALA A 11 -25.83 8.07 13.82
CA ALA A 11 -24.82 7.46 12.99
C ALA A 11 -24.02 8.63 12.46
N ALA A 12 -23.03 9.06 13.24
CA ALA A 12 -21.82 9.55 12.63
C ALA A 12 -21.36 8.42 11.70
N ALA A 13 -21.80 8.48 10.45
CA ALA A 13 -21.11 7.81 9.37
C ALA A 13 -19.75 8.51 9.33
N LEU A 14 -18.85 8.06 10.20
CA LEU A 14 -17.44 8.01 9.93
C LEU A 14 -17.36 7.18 8.65
N GLN A 15 -17.55 7.84 7.52
CA GLN A 15 -17.03 7.39 6.25
C GLN A 15 -15.52 7.47 6.43
N VAL A 16 -14.96 6.48 7.13
CA VAL A 16 -13.53 6.24 7.13
C VAL A 16 -13.23 5.65 5.76
N SER A 17 -13.19 6.53 4.76
CA SER A 17 -12.68 6.23 3.44
C SER A 17 -11.17 6.07 3.60
N SER A 18 -10.72 4.89 4.05
CA SER A 18 -9.30 4.61 4.33
C SER A 18 -8.45 4.44 3.05
N ALA A 19 -8.82 5.09 1.96
CA ALA A 19 -8.08 5.10 0.72
C ALA A 19 -7.33 6.43 0.59
N GLY A 20 -6.13 6.50 1.14
CA GLY A 20 -5.20 7.63 0.92
C GLY A 20 -5.26 8.75 1.97
N ASP A 21 -5.68 8.45 3.20
CA ASP A 21 -5.61 9.40 4.31
C ASP A 21 -4.13 9.70 4.68
N PRO A 22 -3.65 10.95 4.49
CA PRO A 22 -2.28 11.32 4.83
C PRO A 22 -1.96 11.12 6.32
N ALA A 23 -2.95 11.24 7.21
CA ALA A 23 -2.75 11.01 8.65
C ALA A 23 -2.46 9.53 8.94
N LYS A 24 -3.16 8.62 8.25
CA LYS A 24 -2.91 7.19 8.36
C LYS A 24 -1.55 6.78 7.81
N MET A 25 -1.14 7.34 6.67
CA MET A 25 0.19 7.08 6.14
C MET A 25 1.29 7.58 7.08
N LYS A 26 1.10 8.74 7.71
CA LYS A 26 2.02 9.25 8.73
C LYS A 26 2.13 8.32 9.94
N GLU A 27 1.01 7.85 10.48
CA GLU A 27 0.96 6.89 11.59
C GLU A 27 1.73 5.59 11.25
N ILE A 28 1.53 5.08 10.02
CA ILE A 28 2.24 3.90 9.52
C ILE A 28 3.76 4.15 9.42
N MET A 29 4.17 5.30 8.87
CA MET A 29 5.59 5.65 8.77
C MET A 29 6.26 5.76 10.15
N GLU A 30 5.61 6.40 11.11
CA GLU A 30 6.10 6.51 12.50
C GLU A 30 6.23 5.13 13.15
N LYS A 31 5.21 4.28 12.99
CA LYS A 31 5.22 2.90 13.50
C LYS A 31 6.38 2.08 12.91
N CYS A 32 6.53 2.09 11.59
CA CYS A 32 7.56 1.31 10.92
C CYS A 32 8.97 1.85 11.21
N SER A 33 9.13 3.15 11.42
CA SER A 33 10.43 3.75 11.80
C SER A 33 10.79 3.41 13.25
N GLY A 34 9.81 3.27 14.14
CA GLY A 34 10.04 2.80 15.51
C GLY A 34 10.48 1.33 15.59
N GLN A 35 10.09 0.51 14.61
CA GLN A 35 10.46 -0.92 14.53
C GLN A 35 11.79 -1.16 13.81
N ASN A 36 12.15 -0.28 12.88
CA ASN A 36 13.32 -0.43 12.02
C ASN A 36 14.16 0.84 12.13
N ALA A 37 15.42 0.69 12.58
CA ALA A 37 16.35 1.82 12.71
C ALA A 37 16.83 2.31 11.33
N ILE A 38 15.96 3.00 10.61
CA ILE A 38 16.21 3.56 9.28
C ILE A 38 16.83 4.96 9.41
N SER A 39 17.85 5.25 8.61
CA SER A 39 18.47 6.58 8.61
C SER A 39 17.59 7.62 7.88
N PRO A 40 17.76 8.93 8.16
CA PRO A 40 17.10 9.99 7.40
C PRO A 40 17.36 9.89 5.88
N ASP A 41 18.57 9.51 5.49
CA ASP A 41 18.96 9.37 4.07
C ASP A 41 18.21 8.22 3.39
N GLU A 42 18.05 7.09 4.07
CA GLU A 42 17.25 5.97 3.57
C GLU A 42 15.75 6.30 3.52
N MET A 43 15.26 7.07 4.49
CA MET A 43 13.88 7.59 4.46
C MET A 43 13.65 8.48 3.24
N GLU A 44 14.64 9.31 2.90
CA GLU A 44 14.57 10.16 1.70
C GLU A 44 14.64 9.32 0.42
N ALA A 45 15.51 8.32 0.38
CA ALA A 45 15.61 7.38 -0.74
C ALA A 45 14.25 6.69 -1.01
N LEU A 46 13.53 6.30 0.04
CA LEU A 46 12.21 5.67 -0.08
C LEU A 46 11.16 6.59 -0.70
N LYS A 47 11.21 7.91 -0.45
CA LYS A 47 10.30 8.88 -1.09
C LYS A 47 10.49 8.91 -2.61
N SER A 48 11.71 8.65 -3.07
CA SER A 48 12.05 8.52 -4.50
C SER A 48 11.83 7.10 -5.06
N LEU A 49 11.15 6.23 -4.31
CA LEU A 49 10.95 4.81 -4.63
C LEU A 49 12.28 4.05 -4.82
N THR A 50 13.33 4.49 -4.14
CA THR A 50 14.61 3.80 -4.09
C THR A 50 14.59 2.85 -2.89
N ILE A 51 14.77 1.56 -3.15
CA ILE A 51 14.81 0.52 -2.12
C ILE A 51 16.15 0.65 -1.37
N PRO A 52 16.15 0.87 -0.04
CA PRO A 52 17.37 0.89 0.74
C PRO A 52 18.09 -0.47 0.69
N SER A 53 19.42 -0.43 0.69
CA SER A 53 20.23 -1.65 0.66
C SER A 53 20.39 -2.30 2.04
N SER A 54 20.21 -1.54 3.13
CA SER A 54 20.34 -2.06 4.48
C SER A 54 19.19 -3.00 4.84
N ASP A 55 19.44 -3.92 5.77
CA ASP A 55 18.41 -4.84 6.24
C ASP A 55 17.29 -4.09 6.97
N ALA A 56 17.62 -3.05 7.74
CA ALA A 56 16.64 -2.19 8.40
C ALA A 56 15.73 -1.48 7.38
N GLY A 57 16.29 -0.94 6.31
CA GLY A 57 15.51 -0.26 5.28
C GLY A 57 14.66 -1.22 4.44
N LYS A 58 15.14 -2.43 4.14
CA LYS A 58 14.34 -3.48 3.51
C LYS A 58 13.16 -3.92 4.39
N CYS A 59 13.41 -4.17 5.67
CA CYS A 59 12.36 -4.49 6.64
C CYS A 59 11.35 -3.35 6.82
N PHE A 60 11.80 -2.09 6.74
CA PHE A 60 10.92 -0.93 6.75
C PHE A 60 9.94 -0.95 5.57
N VAL A 61 10.41 -1.22 4.35
CA VAL A 61 9.53 -1.39 3.17
C VAL A 61 8.50 -2.50 3.39
N GLY A 62 8.94 -3.65 3.92
CA GLY A 62 8.06 -4.74 4.30
C GLY A 62 6.99 -4.33 5.31
N CYS A 63 7.38 -3.58 6.33
CA CYS A 63 6.46 -3.05 7.35
C CYS A 63 5.42 -2.13 6.72
N LEU A 64 5.81 -1.21 5.84
CA LEU A 64 4.84 -0.33 5.16
C LEU A 64 3.78 -1.14 4.42
N PHE A 65 4.20 -2.15 3.66
CA PHE A 65 3.26 -2.97 2.91
C PHE A 65 2.38 -3.86 3.79
N GLU A 66 2.89 -4.31 4.94
CA GLU A 66 2.11 -5.04 5.93
C GLU A 66 1.04 -4.16 6.59
N GLU A 67 1.38 -2.93 6.97
CA GLU A 67 0.45 -2.00 7.61
C GLU A 67 -0.66 -1.51 6.68
N VAL A 68 -0.38 -1.39 5.37
CA VAL A 68 -1.43 -1.09 4.37
C VAL A 68 -2.23 -2.32 3.95
N GLY A 69 -1.88 -3.52 4.45
CA GLY A 69 -2.60 -4.77 4.23
C GLY A 69 -2.22 -5.54 2.96
N MET A 70 -1.17 -5.13 2.25
CA MET A 70 -0.65 -5.86 1.08
C MET A 70 0.16 -7.08 1.47
N LEU A 71 0.76 -7.09 2.67
CA LEU A 71 1.42 -8.24 3.26
C LEU A 71 0.62 -8.71 4.48
N THR A 72 0.69 -10.01 4.79
CA THR A 72 0.13 -10.57 6.01
C THR A 72 1.09 -11.64 6.52
N GLY A 73 1.68 -11.42 7.70
CA GLY A 73 2.68 -12.34 8.24
C GLY A 73 3.89 -12.48 7.32
N GLY A 74 4.26 -11.40 6.63
CA GLY A 74 5.39 -11.37 5.69
C GLY A 74 5.16 -11.92 4.29
N SER A 75 4.02 -12.57 4.02
CA SER A 75 3.65 -13.05 2.68
C SER A 75 2.77 -12.03 1.96
N PHE A 76 2.83 -11.98 0.62
CA PHE A 76 1.93 -11.13 -0.16
C PHE A 76 0.49 -11.62 -0.09
N ASN A 77 -0.43 -10.71 0.24
CA ASN A 77 -1.86 -10.97 0.33
C ASN A 77 -2.56 -10.46 -0.94
N ARG A 78 -2.57 -11.29 -1.98
CA ARG A 78 -3.18 -10.96 -3.27
C ARG A 78 -4.65 -10.57 -3.13
N ALA A 79 -5.44 -11.37 -2.40
CA ALA A 79 -6.89 -11.12 -2.26
C ALA A 79 -7.19 -9.75 -1.62
N THR A 80 -6.50 -9.41 -0.53
CA THR A 80 -6.64 -8.09 0.11
C THR A 80 -6.15 -6.98 -0.81
N THR A 81 -5.03 -7.18 -1.51
CA THR A 81 -4.49 -6.18 -2.45
C THR A 81 -5.44 -5.91 -3.61
N GLU A 82 -6.05 -6.94 -4.20
CA GLU A 82 -7.07 -6.80 -5.24
C GLU A 82 -8.31 -6.08 -4.71
N ALA A 83 -8.76 -6.39 -3.48
CA ALA A 83 -9.89 -5.71 -2.86
C ALA A 83 -9.60 -4.22 -2.63
N LEU A 84 -8.39 -3.88 -2.17
CA LEU A 84 -7.93 -2.49 -2.04
C LEU A 84 -7.90 -1.78 -3.39
N ALA A 85 -7.38 -2.41 -4.44
CA ALA A 85 -7.36 -1.83 -5.79
C ALA A 85 -8.78 -1.56 -6.30
N ARG A 86 -9.70 -2.51 -6.17
CA ARG A 86 -11.12 -2.36 -6.54
C ARG A 86 -11.79 -1.23 -5.78
N ALA A 87 -11.55 -1.12 -4.47
CA ALA A 87 -12.10 -0.04 -3.66
C ALA A 87 -11.57 1.33 -4.07
N LYS A 88 -10.26 1.43 -4.42
CA LYS A 88 -9.61 2.69 -4.80
C LYS A 88 -9.91 3.14 -6.22
N LEU A 89 -10.09 2.21 -7.15
CA LEU A 89 -10.22 2.47 -8.59
C LEU A 89 -11.63 2.15 -9.11
N GLN A 90 -12.62 2.12 -8.23
CA GLN A 90 -14.02 1.79 -8.58
C GLN A 90 -14.59 2.65 -9.72
N GLU A 91 -14.16 3.91 -9.85
CA GLU A 91 -14.60 4.84 -10.90
C GLU A 91 -13.67 4.88 -12.12
N LYS A 92 -12.61 4.06 -12.12
CA LYS A 92 -11.51 4.09 -13.10
C LYS A 92 -11.24 2.67 -13.64
N PRO A 93 -12.17 2.07 -14.41
CA PRO A 93 -12.09 0.66 -14.80
C PRO A 93 -10.84 0.32 -15.63
N GLU A 94 -10.37 1.23 -16.49
CA GLU A 94 -9.13 1.03 -17.26
C GLU A 94 -7.88 1.05 -16.38
N GLU A 95 -7.85 1.91 -15.35
CA GLU A 95 -6.75 1.90 -14.36
C GLU A 95 -6.83 0.63 -13.51
N LEU A 96 -8.03 0.23 -13.09
CA LEU A 96 -8.23 -0.99 -12.31
C LEU A 96 -7.69 -2.21 -13.06
N ASP A 97 -8.01 -2.38 -14.34
CA ASP A 97 -7.50 -3.51 -15.14
C ASP A 97 -5.97 -3.59 -15.16
N LYS A 98 -5.30 -2.45 -15.38
CA LYS A 98 -3.83 -2.35 -15.34
C LYS A 98 -3.28 -2.74 -13.96
N TYR A 99 -3.91 -2.28 -12.87
CA TYR A 99 -3.50 -2.64 -11.52
C TYR A 99 -3.72 -4.11 -11.22
N MET A 100 -4.80 -4.72 -11.71
CA MET A 100 -5.04 -6.17 -11.55
C MET A 100 -3.96 -6.99 -12.26
N GLN A 101 -3.57 -6.60 -13.48
CA GLN A 101 -2.45 -7.22 -14.20
C GLN A 101 -1.12 -7.08 -13.44
N LEU A 102 -0.86 -5.91 -12.84
CA LEU A 102 0.33 -5.69 -12.01
C LEU A 102 0.34 -6.56 -10.76
N ILE A 103 -0.80 -6.64 -10.06
CA ILE A 103 -0.96 -7.45 -8.85
C ILE A 103 -0.74 -8.92 -9.16
N GLU A 104 -1.28 -9.43 -10.26
CA GLU A 104 -1.05 -10.80 -10.71
C GLU A 104 0.44 -11.08 -10.94
N LYS A 105 1.11 -10.26 -11.76
CA LYS A 105 2.55 -10.40 -12.04
C LYS A 105 3.40 -10.40 -10.77
N CYS A 106 3.18 -9.41 -9.91
CA CYS A 106 3.98 -9.30 -8.69
C CYS A 106 3.62 -10.36 -7.64
N SER A 107 2.39 -10.85 -7.61
CA SER A 107 2.01 -11.98 -6.77
C SER A 107 2.84 -13.22 -7.11
N ASP A 108 3.03 -13.49 -8.40
CA ASP A 108 3.78 -14.67 -8.85
C ASP A 108 5.27 -14.54 -8.54
N GLU A 109 5.85 -13.33 -8.72
CA GLU A 109 7.27 -13.10 -8.43
C GLU A 109 7.63 -13.22 -6.95
N VAL A 110 6.72 -12.86 -6.05
CA VAL A 110 7.00 -12.88 -4.60
C VAL A 110 6.43 -14.10 -3.89
N ALA A 111 5.79 -15.03 -4.60
CA ALA A 111 5.09 -16.19 -4.03
C ALA A 111 5.98 -17.10 -3.16
N SER A 112 7.29 -17.11 -3.40
CA SER A 112 8.26 -17.90 -2.64
C SER A 112 8.77 -17.23 -1.36
N HIS A 113 8.36 -15.99 -1.08
CA HIS A 113 8.82 -15.25 0.09
C HIS A 113 7.71 -15.16 1.16
N ASP A 114 8.08 -15.46 2.40
CA ASP A 114 7.20 -15.41 3.57
C ASP A 114 7.70 -14.43 4.65
N ASN A 115 8.81 -13.74 4.38
CA ASN A 115 9.41 -12.76 5.26
C ASN A 115 9.21 -11.34 4.72
N LYS A 116 8.59 -10.45 5.50
CA LYS A 116 8.35 -9.06 5.08
C LYS A 116 9.60 -8.30 4.63
N CYS A 117 10.75 -8.58 5.24
CA CYS A 117 12.03 -7.95 4.90
C CYS A 117 12.56 -8.40 3.53
N GLU A 118 12.07 -9.51 2.98
CA GLU A 118 12.40 -9.98 1.64
C GLU A 118 11.25 -9.68 0.66
N THR A 119 10.02 -10.02 1.03
CA THR A 119 8.81 -9.81 0.24
C THR A 119 8.59 -8.35 -0.07
N GLY A 120 8.75 -7.45 0.92
CA GLY A 120 8.56 -6.02 0.75
C GLY A 120 9.42 -5.39 -0.34
N PRO A 121 10.77 -5.45 -0.25
CA PRO A 121 11.62 -4.90 -1.30
C PRO A 121 11.44 -5.61 -2.64
N LYS A 122 11.20 -6.93 -2.68
CA LYS A 122 10.94 -7.66 -3.93
C LYS A 122 9.65 -7.23 -4.61
N LEU A 123 8.60 -7.01 -3.82
CA LEU A 123 7.34 -6.47 -4.30
C LEU A 123 7.52 -5.06 -4.85
N MET A 124 8.26 -4.19 -4.16
CA MET A 124 8.57 -2.84 -4.64
C MET A 124 9.37 -2.85 -5.94
N GLU A 125 10.35 -3.76 -6.05
CA GLU A 125 11.14 -3.96 -7.26
C GLU A 125 10.26 -4.41 -8.43
N CYS A 126 9.40 -5.40 -8.22
CA CYS A 126 8.43 -5.84 -9.22
C CYS A 126 7.53 -4.68 -9.68
N ILE A 127 6.95 -3.92 -8.74
CA ILE A 127 6.10 -2.76 -9.06
C ILE A 127 6.85 -1.77 -9.94
N LYS A 128 8.09 -1.42 -9.57
CA LYS A 128 8.93 -0.49 -10.34
C LYS A 128 9.22 -0.98 -11.75
N ASN A 129 9.40 -2.29 -11.93
CA ASN A 129 9.73 -2.89 -13.23
C ASN A 129 8.53 -2.96 -14.17
N TYR A 130 7.33 -3.34 -13.68
CA TYR A 130 6.17 -3.57 -14.55
C TYR A 130 5.18 -2.40 -14.63
N ALA A 131 5.05 -1.58 -13.58
CA ALA A 131 4.08 -0.48 -13.56
C ALA A 131 4.23 0.48 -14.75
N PRO A 132 5.46 0.93 -15.14
CA PRO A 132 5.61 1.82 -16.29
C PRO A 132 5.14 1.20 -17.60
N GLY A 133 5.41 -0.10 -17.82
CA GLY A 133 4.99 -0.83 -19.02
C GLY A 133 3.47 -1.00 -19.13
N LEU A 134 2.76 -0.98 -18.00
CA LEU A 134 1.30 -1.00 -17.93
C LEU A 134 0.67 0.41 -17.97
N GLY A 135 1.49 1.46 -18.04
CA GLY A 135 1.03 2.85 -18.00
C GLY A 135 0.53 3.30 -16.64
N ILE A 136 0.99 2.67 -15.56
CA ILE A 136 0.73 3.07 -14.17
C ILE A 136 1.79 4.08 -13.75
N VAL A 137 1.36 5.26 -13.30
CA VAL A 137 2.25 6.30 -12.76
C VAL A 137 2.43 6.06 -11.27
N LEU A 138 3.67 5.83 -10.84
CA LEU A 138 4.00 5.67 -9.43
C LEU A 138 4.18 7.06 -8.80
N ALA A 139 3.48 7.33 -7.69
CA ALA A 139 3.70 8.55 -6.92
C ALA A 139 5.11 8.51 -6.32
N GLY A 140 6.04 9.29 -6.88
CA GLY A 140 7.46 9.33 -6.48
C GLY A 140 8.44 9.32 -7.67
N SER A 141 7.98 8.99 -8.88
CA SER A 141 8.76 9.20 -10.11
C SER A 141 8.50 10.60 -10.67
N ALA A 142 9.29 11.57 -10.22
CA ALA A 142 9.41 12.90 -10.82
C ALA A 142 10.89 13.21 -11.06
#